data_AF-A0A962IFM4-F1
#
_entry.id   AF-A0A962IFM4-F1
#
_cell.length_a   1.000
_cell.length_b   1.000
_cell.length_c   1.000
_cell.angle_alpha   90.00
_cell.angle_beta   90.00
_cell.angle_gamma   90.00
#
_symmetry.space_group_name_H-M   'P 1'
#
loop_
_entity.id
_entity.type
_entity.pdbx_description
1 polymer ?
#
loop_
_entity_poly.entity_id
_entity_poly.type
_entity_poly.pdbx_seq_one_letter_code
_entity_poly.pdbx_strand_id
1 'polypeptide(L)'
;RMPLPAQTMALQWLAQQTLQHPATPLLALANGQPLRALALDSGEEMAARERFFQQLLAMLQGQEALADVSVHWEKYPRETLLNWQLMLVAKALAARLPDEVPAAQAVLKAVPATQWWRLYDGLLELQQLAAHPLNARLFVENMLALWLGSTARRTGV
;
A
#
# COMPACT_ATOMS: atom_id res chain seq x y z
N ARG A 1 16.31 18.38 5.93
CA ARG A 1 15.48 17.24 6.39
C ARG A 1 15.80 17.00 7.85
N MET A 2 14.81 17.04 8.75
CA MET A 2 15.03 16.67 10.16
C MET A 2 15.16 15.14 10.27
N PRO A 3 15.97 14.62 11.20
CA PRO A 3 16.07 13.19 11.42
C PRO A 3 14.73 12.63 11.92
N LEU A 4 14.37 11.45 11.43
CA LEU A 4 13.19 10.72 11.91
C LEU A 4 13.45 10.26 13.35
N PRO A 5 12.52 10.48 14.29
CA PRO A 5 12.62 9.89 15.62
C PRO A 5 12.56 8.36 15.52
N ALA A 6 13.07 7.67 16.54
CA ALA A 6 12.88 6.24 16.67
C ALA A 6 11.37 5.91 16.70
N GLN A 7 10.98 4.78 16.11
CA GLN A 7 9.58 4.37 16.01
C GLN A 7 8.89 4.35 17.38
N THR A 8 9.57 3.85 18.42
CA THR A 8 9.06 3.83 19.79
C THR A 8 8.75 5.22 20.33
N MET A 9 9.63 6.20 20.09
CA MET A 9 9.42 7.59 20.50
C MET A 9 8.26 8.24 19.74
N ALA A 10 8.15 7.98 18.43
CA ALA A 10 7.05 8.49 17.62
C ALA A 10 5.69 7.95 18.10
N LEU A 11 5.62 6.66 18.41
CA LEU A 11 4.40 6.04 18.94
C LEU A 11 4.04 6.56 20.34
N GLN A 12 5.03 6.72 21.23
CA GLN A 12 4.81 7.32 22.54
C GLN A 12 4.26 8.74 22.45
N TRP A 13 4.78 9.54 21.51
CA TRP A 13 4.27 10.89 21.28
C TRP A 13 2.86 10.89 20.68
N LEU A 14 2.57 10.00 19.73
CA LEU A 14 1.23 9.84 19.14
C LEU A 14 0.20 9.40 20.18
N ALA A 15 0.58 8.54 21.12
CA ALA A 15 -0.30 8.10 22.22
C ALA A 15 -0.70 9.24 23.18
N GLN A 16 -0.01 10.38 23.15
CA GLN A 16 -0.38 11.59 23.90
C GLN A 16 -1.37 12.48 23.14
N GLN A 17 -1.68 12.17 21.87
CA GLN A 17 -2.61 12.91 21.03
C GLN A 17 -4.02 12.29 21.12
N THR A 18 -5.05 13.07 20.79
CA THR A 18 -6.40 12.54 20.59
C THR A 18 -6.50 12.04 19.15
N LEU A 19 -6.47 10.72 18.97
CA LEU A 19 -6.49 10.08 17.65
C LEU A 19 -7.84 9.42 17.35
N GLN A 20 -8.28 9.48 16.10
CA GLN A 20 -9.45 8.78 15.56
C GLN A 20 -9.09 7.36 15.09
N HIS A 21 -7.85 7.16 14.64
CA HIS A 21 -7.32 5.89 14.15
C HIS A 21 -6.15 5.39 15.02
N PRO A 22 -5.82 4.09 14.95
CA PRO A 22 -4.71 3.55 15.74
C PRO A 22 -3.36 4.16 15.33
N ALA A 23 -2.55 4.54 16.33
CA ALA A 23 -1.29 5.25 16.14
C ALA A 23 -0.30 4.52 15.22
N THR A 24 -0.23 3.20 15.30
CA THR A 24 0.73 2.40 14.55
C THR A 24 0.48 2.37 13.04
N PRO A 25 -0.72 2.01 12.54
CA PRO A 25 -1.02 2.13 11.11
C PRO A 25 -0.98 3.58 10.60
N LEU A 26 -1.31 4.59 11.41
CA LEU A 26 -1.10 6.00 11.06
C LEU A 26 0.37 6.34 10.84
N LEU A 27 1.23 5.95 11.78
CA LEU A 27 2.66 6.16 11.68
C LEU A 27 3.25 5.40 10.48
N ALA A 28 2.74 4.20 10.22
CA ALA A 28 3.09 3.40 9.06
C ALA A 28 2.73 4.10 7.75
N LEU A 29 1.52 4.69 7.64
CA LEU A 29 1.09 5.52 6.49
C LEU A 29 1.92 6.80 6.35
N ALA A 30 2.32 7.39 7.46
CA ALA A 30 3.12 8.60 7.50
C ALA A 30 4.64 8.37 7.27
N ASN A 31 5.07 7.15 6.93
CA ASN A 31 6.49 6.80 6.79
C ASN A 31 7.32 7.13 8.04
N GLY A 32 6.77 6.87 9.23
CA GLY A 32 7.46 7.13 10.49
C GLY A 32 7.49 8.59 10.93
N GLN A 33 6.83 9.50 10.20
CA GLN A 33 6.76 10.92 10.54
C GLN A 33 5.57 11.20 11.47
N PRO A 34 5.77 11.42 12.79
CA PRO A 34 4.66 11.52 13.74
C PRO A 34 3.73 12.71 13.49
N LEU A 35 4.27 13.87 13.08
CA LEU A 35 3.45 15.05 12.76
C LEU A 35 2.56 14.82 11.53
N ARG A 36 3.10 14.14 10.51
CA ARG A 36 2.31 13.74 9.34
C ARG A 36 1.27 12.70 9.73
N ALA A 37 1.58 11.76 10.62
CA ALA A 37 0.62 10.78 11.14
C ALA A 37 -0.56 11.47 11.83
N LEU A 38 -0.30 12.47 12.65
CA LEU A 38 -1.35 13.27 13.29
C LEU A 38 -2.20 14.03 12.27
N ALA A 39 -1.58 14.62 11.23
CA ALA A 39 -2.34 15.31 10.18
C ALA A 39 -3.26 14.35 9.39
N LEU A 40 -2.78 13.14 9.12
CA LEU A 40 -3.51 12.10 8.39
C LEU A 40 -4.69 11.52 9.19
N ASP A 41 -4.66 11.60 10.52
CA ASP A 41 -5.68 11.02 11.39
C ASP A 41 -7.07 11.65 11.19
N SER A 42 -7.11 12.94 10.85
CA SER A 42 -8.36 13.67 10.59
C SER A 42 -8.87 13.55 9.14
N GLY A 43 -8.13 12.88 8.27
CA GLY A 43 -8.42 12.79 6.84
C GLY A 43 -9.02 11.44 6.41
N GLU A 44 -9.53 11.40 5.18
CA GLU A 44 -10.08 10.17 4.58
C GLU A 44 -8.99 9.21 4.06
N GLU A 45 -7.72 9.63 4.04
CA GLU A 45 -6.63 8.87 3.42
C GLU A 45 -6.45 7.50 4.09
N MET A 46 -6.59 7.40 5.42
CA MET A 46 -6.48 6.12 6.13
C MET A 46 -7.59 5.16 5.70
N ALA A 47 -8.84 5.63 5.70
CA ALA A 47 -9.99 4.83 5.29
C ALA A 47 -9.90 4.41 3.82
N ALA A 48 -9.48 5.32 2.94
CA ALA A 48 -9.25 5.03 1.52
C ALA A 48 -8.15 3.97 1.34
N ARG A 49 -7.05 4.08 2.09
CA ARG A 49 -5.96 3.09 2.05
C ARG A 49 -6.42 1.71 2.52
N GLU A 50 -7.18 1.65 3.61
CA GLU A 50 -7.70 0.39 4.11
C GLU A 50 -8.64 -0.26 3.08
N ARG A 51 -9.56 0.52 2.51
CA ARG A 51 -10.45 0.07 1.43
C ARG A 51 -9.68 -0.42 0.20
N PHE A 52 -8.61 0.28 -0.19
CA PHE A 52 -7.76 -0.14 -1.31
C PHE A 52 -7.17 -1.53 -1.06
N PHE A 53 -6.60 -1.78 0.12
CA PHE A 53 -6.05 -3.10 0.44
C PHE A 53 -7.11 -4.19 0.60
N GLN A 54 -8.33 -3.86 1.04
CA GLN A 54 -9.45 -4.79 1.07
C GLN A 54 -9.83 -5.25 -0.34
N GLN A 55 -9.98 -4.32 -1.28
CA GLN A 55 -10.30 -4.66 -2.67
C GLN A 55 -9.15 -5.35 -3.39
N LEU A 56 -7.91 -4.95 -3.12
CA LEU A 56 -6.73 -5.67 -3.61
C LEU A 56 -6.75 -7.12 -3.13
N LEU A 57 -7.02 -7.37 -1.85
CA LEU A 57 -7.13 -8.72 -1.30
C LEU A 57 -8.28 -9.51 -1.94
N ALA A 58 -9.46 -8.91 -2.06
CA ALA A 58 -10.62 -9.55 -2.69
C ALA A 58 -10.31 -9.94 -4.15
N MET A 59 -9.62 -9.06 -4.90
CA MET A 59 -9.16 -9.35 -6.25
C MET A 59 -8.13 -10.49 -6.29
N LEU A 60 -7.15 -10.50 -5.39
CA LEU A 60 -6.18 -11.61 -5.29
C LEU A 60 -6.83 -12.95 -4.94
N GLN A 61 -7.98 -12.92 -4.27
CA GLN A 61 -8.79 -14.10 -3.93
C GLN A 61 -9.81 -14.47 -5.03
N GLY A 62 -9.89 -13.71 -6.13
CA GLY A 62 -10.84 -13.93 -7.22
C GLY A 62 -12.28 -13.52 -6.90
N GLN A 63 -12.49 -12.72 -5.85
CA GLN A 63 -13.80 -12.22 -5.40
C GLN A 63 -14.20 -10.90 -6.08
N GLU A 64 -13.23 -10.11 -6.52
CA GLU A 64 -13.44 -8.90 -7.32
C GLU A 64 -12.66 -8.99 -8.64
N ALA A 65 -13.26 -8.55 -9.75
CA ALA A 65 -12.56 -8.51 -11.03
C ALA A 65 -11.63 -7.29 -11.09
N LEU A 66 -10.47 -7.46 -11.73
CA LEU A 66 -9.49 -6.38 -11.92
C LEU A 66 -10.11 -5.13 -12.57
N ALA A 67 -11.03 -5.30 -13.52
CA ALA A 67 -11.72 -4.21 -14.18
C ALA A 67 -12.57 -3.37 -13.21
N ASP A 68 -13.26 -4.02 -12.27
CA ASP A 68 -14.15 -3.34 -11.30
C ASP A 68 -13.33 -2.55 -10.28
N VAL A 69 -12.26 -3.17 -9.75
CA VAL A 69 -11.33 -2.48 -8.85
C VAL A 69 -10.68 -1.29 -9.56
N SER A 70 -10.32 -1.45 -10.84
CA SER A 70 -9.66 -0.38 -11.59
C SER A 70 -10.58 0.83 -11.80
N VAL A 71 -11.85 0.60 -12.13
CA VAL A 71 -12.85 1.68 -12.25
C VAL A 71 -13.04 2.41 -10.93
N HIS A 72 -12.98 1.71 -9.79
CA HIS A 72 -13.13 2.35 -8.49
C HIS A 72 -11.99 3.34 -8.18
N TRP A 73 -10.76 3.02 -8.60
CA TRP A 73 -9.55 3.77 -8.23
C TRP A 73 -9.00 4.68 -9.33
N GLU A 74 -9.56 4.66 -10.56
CA GLU A 74 -9.02 5.41 -11.71
C GLU A 74 -8.95 6.94 -11.48
N LYS A 75 -9.80 7.48 -10.60
CA LYS A 75 -9.85 8.91 -10.28
C LYS A 75 -8.98 9.29 -9.08
N TYR A 76 -8.45 8.31 -8.35
CA TYR A 76 -7.62 8.56 -7.18
C TYR A 76 -6.19 8.94 -7.59
N PRO A 77 -5.47 9.79 -6.83
CA PRO A 77 -4.11 10.16 -7.17
C PRO A 77 -3.19 8.94 -7.33
N ARG A 78 -2.67 8.75 -8.53
CA ARG A 78 -1.83 7.59 -8.91
C ARG A 78 -0.60 7.44 -8.03
N GLU A 79 0.06 8.56 -7.75
CA GLU A 79 1.24 8.60 -6.88
C GLU A 79 0.91 8.08 -5.48
N THR A 80 -0.26 8.44 -4.95
CA THR A 80 -0.72 7.97 -3.63
C THR A 80 -0.96 6.47 -3.64
N LEU A 81 -1.66 5.94 -4.65
CA LEU A 81 -1.91 4.49 -4.77
C LEU A 81 -0.60 3.71 -4.87
N LEU A 82 0.33 4.15 -5.73
CA LEU A 82 1.64 3.53 -5.88
C LEU A 82 2.46 3.60 -4.60
N ASN A 83 2.47 4.76 -3.93
CA ASN A 83 3.22 4.95 -2.70
C ASN A 83 2.73 3.98 -1.61
N TRP A 84 1.42 3.78 -1.45
CA TRP A 84 0.90 2.81 -0.49
C TRP A 84 1.40 1.38 -0.76
N GLN A 85 1.42 0.97 -2.03
CA GLN A 85 1.88 -0.35 -2.46
C GLN A 85 3.40 -0.52 -2.30
N LEU A 86 4.18 0.43 -2.79
CA LEU A 86 5.65 0.43 -2.68
C LEU A 86 6.09 0.41 -1.22
N MET A 87 5.41 1.17 -0.34
CA MET A 87 5.66 1.12 1.10
C MET A 87 5.39 -0.26 1.69
N LEU A 88 4.29 -0.90 1.32
CA LEU A 88 3.96 -2.24 1.80
C LEU A 88 5.01 -3.27 1.35
N VAL A 89 5.38 -3.24 0.07
CA VAL A 89 6.36 -4.16 -0.51
C VAL A 89 7.76 -3.93 0.08
N ALA A 90 8.18 -2.67 0.25
CA ALA A 90 9.48 -2.35 0.85
C ALA A 90 9.59 -2.86 2.29
N LYS A 91 8.50 -2.79 3.07
CA LYS A 91 8.46 -3.37 4.43
C LYS A 91 8.55 -4.89 4.41
N ALA A 92 7.87 -5.53 3.46
CA ALA A 92 7.94 -6.99 3.27
C ALA A 92 9.37 -7.44 2.92
N LEU A 93 10.03 -6.75 1.99
CA LEU A 93 11.43 -6.99 1.61
C LEU A 93 12.41 -6.79 2.77
N ALA A 94 12.15 -5.82 3.64
CA ALA A 94 12.95 -5.58 4.83
C ALA A 94 12.72 -6.63 5.95
N ALA A 95 11.88 -7.65 5.73
CA ALA A 95 11.46 -8.64 6.72
C ALA A 95 10.95 -8.03 8.02
N ARG A 96 10.42 -6.80 7.96
CA ARG A 96 9.79 -6.14 9.11
C ARG A 96 8.36 -6.60 9.15
N LEU A 97 7.91 -7.16 10.28
CA LEU A 97 6.49 -7.37 10.54
C LEU A 97 5.82 -5.99 10.53
N PRO A 98 5.10 -5.64 9.46
CA PRO A 98 4.67 -4.27 9.33
C PRO A 98 3.39 -4.13 10.13
N ASP A 99 3.43 -3.23 11.12
CA ASP A 99 2.23 -2.83 11.86
C ASP A 99 1.32 -2.04 10.92
N GLU A 100 0.48 -2.77 10.21
CA GLU A 100 -0.36 -2.29 9.12
C GLU A 100 -1.82 -2.63 9.38
N VAL A 101 -2.71 -2.02 8.61
CA VAL A 101 -4.13 -2.38 8.61
C VAL A 101 -4.31 -3.86 8.28
N PRO A 102 -5.33 -4.56 8.84
CA PRO A 102 -5.50 -6.01 8.69
C PRO A 102 -5.51 -6.49 7.24
N ALA A 103 -6.15 -5.72 6.34
CA ALA A 103 -6.21 -6.06 4.91
C ALA A 103 -4.81 -6.06 4.26
N ALA A 104 -3.96 -5.08 4.59
CA ALA A 104 -2.59 -5.04 4.07
C ALA A 104 -1.75 -6.22 4.58
N GLN A 105 -1.92 -6.60 5.85
CA GLN A 105 -1.27 -7.80 6.39
C GLN A 105 -1.73 -9.08 5.68
N ALA A 106 -3.01 -9.17 5.32
CA ALA A 106 -3.54 -10.30 4.58
C ALA A 106 -3.00 -10.35 3.14
N VAL A 107 -2.85 -9.20 2.46
CA VAL A 107 -2.18 -9.10 1.15
C VAL A 107 -0.74 -9.62 1.23
N LEU A 108 0.01 -9.26 2.28
CA LEU A 108 1.37 -9.76 2.47
C LEU A 108 1.44 -11.29 2.59
N LYS A 109 0.44 -11.92 3.17
CA LYS A 109 0.38 -13.38 3.30
C LYS A 109 -0.01 -14.07 2.00
N ALA A 110 -0.68 -13.36 1.07
CA ALA A 110 -1.12 -13.91 -0.20
C ALA A 110 -0.01 -13.99 -1.25
N VAL A 111 1.06 -13.20 -1.11
CA VAL A 111 2.16 -13.13 -2.08
C VAL A 111 3.35 -13.99 -1.60
N PRO A 112 3.88 -14.91 -2.42
CA PRO A 112 5.06 -15.69 -2.08
C PRO A 112 6.31 -14.82 -1.91
N ALA A 113 7.16 -15.17 -0.94
CA ALA A 113 8.38 -14.40 -0.64
C ALA A 113 9.31 -14.18 -1.85
N THR A 114 9.33 -15.12 -2.79
CA THR A 114 10.15 -15.07 -4.01
C THR A 114 9.68 -14.05 -5.05
N GLN A 115 8.48 -13.48 -4.87
CA GLN A 115 7.86 -12.58 -5.85
C GLN A 115 7.99 -11.11 -5.45
N TRP A 116 8.38 -10.81 -4.21
CA TRP A 116 8.45 -9.43 -3.71
C TRP A 116 9.38 -8.53 -4.49
N TRP A 117 10.56 -9.02 -4.89
CA TRP A 117 11.50 -8.24 -5.70
C TRP A 117 10.91 -7.88 -7.07
N ARG A 118 10.34 -8.87 -7.77
CA ARG A 118 9.68 -8.65 -9.07
C ARG A 118 8.53 -7.64 -8.96
N LEU A 119 7.71 -7.77 -7.92
CA LEU A 119 6.60 -6.85 -7.68
C LEU A 119 7.11 -5.43 -7.38
N TYR A 120 8.17 -5.30 -6.57
CA TYR A 120 8.78 -4.03 -6.25
C TYR A 120 9.31 -3.32 -7.50
N ASP A 121 10.09 -4.03 -8.32
CA ASP A 121 10.67 -3.48 -9.55
C ASP A 121 9.58 -3.02 -10.52
N GLY A 122 8.55 -3.84 -10.75
CA GLY A 122 7.44 -3.47 -11.64
C GLY A 122 6.64 -2.26 -11.15
N LEU A 123 6.41 -2.14 -9.84
CA LEU A 123 5.76 -0.95 -9.26
C LEU A 123 6.63 0.30 -9.38
N LEU A 124 7.95 0.16 -9.25
CA LEU A 124 8.90 1.26 -9.39
C LEU A 124 8.99 1.74 -10.84
N GLU A 125 8.95 0.83 -11.82
CA GLU A 125 8.85 1.16 -13.24
C GLU A 125 7.56 1.92 -13.55
N LEU A 126 6.41 1.46 -13.03
CA LEU A 126 5.14 2.18 -13.19
C LEU A 126 5.15 3.57 -12.53
N GLN A 127 5.86 3.74 -11.41
CA GLN A 127 6.01 5.05 -10.78
C GLN A 127 6.70 6.06 -11.69
N GLN A 128 7.69 5.64 -12.47
CA GLN A 128 8.36 6.52 -13.44
C GLN A 128 7.41 6.94 -14.58
N LEU A 129 6.41 6.10 -14.88
CA LEU A 129 5.41 6.37 -15.92
C LEU A 129 4.20 7.18 -15.42
N ALA A 130 4.05 7.37 -14.11
CA ALA A 130 2.88 8.02 -13.51
C ALA A 130 2.67 9.47 -14.00
N ALA A 131 3.74 10.15 -14.38
CA ALA A 131 3.74 11.53 -14.89
C ALA A 131 3.28 11.67 -16.35
N HIS A 132 3.16 10.57 -17.10
CA HIS A 132 2.68 10.62 -18.48
C HIS A 132 1.15 10.69 -18.54
N PRO A 133 0.57 11.36 -19.56
CA PRO A 133 -0.87 11.38 -19.82
C PRO A 133 -1.34 10.03 -20.38
N LEU A 134 -1.18 8.97 -19.59
CA LEU A 134 -1.73 7.65 -19.87
C LEU A 134 -3.20 7.60 -19.42
N ASN A 135 -3.98 6.73 -20.04
CA ASN A 135 -5.31 6.38 -19.57
C ASN A 135 -5.25 5.96 -18.09
N ALA A 136 -5.94 6.70 -17.22
CA ALA A 136 -5.87 6.50 -15.77
C ALA A 136 -6.34 5.12 -15.34
N ARG A 137 -7.36 4.59 -16.02
CA ARG A 137 -7.85 3.23 -15.79
C ARG A 137 -6.80 2.20 -16.17
N LEU A 138 -6.22 2.31 -17.37
CA LEU A 138 -5.19 1.38 -17.83
C LEU A 138 -3.97 1.39 -16.89
N PHE A 139 -3.61 2.56 -16.36
CA PHE A 139 -2.55 2.68 -15.37
C PHE A 139 -2.86 1.86 -14.10
N VAL A 140 -4.06 2.01 -13.56
CA VAL A 140 -4.51 1.25 -12.39
C VAL A 140 -4.61 -0.24 -12.71
N GLU A 141 -5.11 -0.61 -13.88
CA GLU A 141 -5.17 -2.01 -14.35
C GLU A 141 -3.76 -2.63 -14.39
N ASN A 142 -2.78 -1.94 -14.98
CA ASN A 142 -1.39 -2.40 -15.04
C ASN A 142 -0.79 -2.58 -13.64
N MET A 143 -1.04 -1.62 -12.76
CA MET A 143 -0.60 -1.64 -11.37
C MET A 143 -1.18 -2.84 -10.60
N LEU A 144 -2.48 -3.10 -10.74
CA LEU A 144 -3.15 -4.24 -10.11
C LEU A 144 -2.76 -5.59 -10.74
N ALA A 145 -2.48 -5.62 -12.04
CA ALA A 145 -2.04 -6.82 -12.75
C ALA A 145 -0.69 -7.34 -12.23
N LEU A 146 0.22 -6.47 -11.79
CA LEU A 146 1.47 -6.87 -11.16
C LEU A 146 1.23 -7.72 -9.91
N TRP A 147 0.23 -7.37 -9.10
CA TRP A 147 -0.14 -8.14 -7.92
C TRP A 147 -0.70 -9.52 -8.29
N LEU A 148 -1.58 -9.62 -9.28
CA LEU A 148 -2.09 -10.92 -9.76
C LEU A 148 -0.98 -11.81 -10.31
N GLY A 149 -0.04 -11.23 -11.07
CA GLY A 149 1.13 -11.94 -11.57
C GLY A 149 2.05 -12.45 -10.46
N SER A 150 2.06 -11.78 -9.30
CA SER A 150 2.85 -12.17 -8.13
C SER A 150 2.22 -13.35 -7.35
N THR A 151 0.90 -13.54 -7.40
CA THR A 151 0.21 -14.65 -6.71
C THR A 151 0.01 -15.89 -7.56
N ALA A 152 0.08 -15.76 -8.89
CA ALA A 152 0.00 -16.88 -9.81
C ALA A 152 1.15 -17.87 -9.53
N ARG A 153 0.81 -19.02 -8.93
CA ARG A 153 1.71 -20.17 -8.91
C ARG A 153 2.06 -20.49 -10.36
N ARG A 154 3.34 -20.45 -10.73
CA ARG A 154 3.79 -21.08 -11.97
C ARG A 154 3.34 -22.54 -11.89
N THR A 155 2.27 -22.88 -12.61
CA THR A 155 2.00 -24.26 -12.97
C THR A 155 3.19 -24.67 -13.83
N GLY A 156 4.16 -25.33 -13.19
CA GLY A 156 5.24 -25.98 -13.90
C GLY A 156 4.62 -27.02 -14.83
N VAL A 157 4.84 -26.80 -16.13
CA VAL A 157 4.86 -27.88 -17.13
C VAL A 157 6.09 -28.74 -16.85
#